data_AF-A0AAD6WNH6-F1
#
_entry.id   AF-A0AAD6WNH6-F1
#
_cell.length_a   1.000
_cell.length_b   1.000
_cell.length_c   1.000
_cell.angle_alpha   90.00
_cell.angle_beta   90.00
_cell.angle_gamma   90.00
#
_symmetry.space_group_name_H-M   'P 1'
#
loop_
_entity.id
_entity.type
_entity.pdbx_description
1 polymer ?
#
loop_
_entity_poly.entity_id
_entity_poly.type
_entity_poly.pdbx_seq_one_letter_code
_entity_poly.pdbx_strand_id
1 'polypeptide(L)' 'MVVSRLRGIIYWGDAHFTARYISSHGSVWFHDGITTGRNCIAEGHIDSIDLSSLVRARGKIALVLIYALEE' A
#
# COMPACT_ATOMS: atom_id res chain seq x y z
N MET A 1 -0.70 -7.10 25.32
CA MET A 1 -0.21 -7.68 24.06
C MET A 1 -0.13 -6.54 23.07
N VAL A 2 1.01 -6.32 22.43
CA VAL A 2 1.19 -5.23 21.45
C VAL A 2 0.78 -5.77 20.07
N VAL A 3 -0.18 -5.13 19.42
CA VAL A 3 -0.64 -5.50 18.07
C VAL A 3 -0.17 -4.43 17.09
N SER A 4 0.41 -4.86 15.97
CA SER A 4 0.78 -3.97 14.87
C SER A 4 -0.03 -4.30 13.63
N ARG A 5 -0.47 -3.27 12.90
CA ARG A 5 -1.16 -3.45 11.61
C ARG A 5 -0.38 -2.87 10.46
N LEU A 6 -0.56 -3.48 9.30
CA LEU A 6 0.02 -3.00 8.05
C LEU A 6 -0.57 -1.63 7.71
N ARG A 7 0.28 -0.63 7.51
CA ARG A 7 -0.10 0.76 7.17
C ARG A 7 0.47 1.22 5.85
N GLY A 8 1.48 0.54 5.33
CA GLY A 8 2.06 0.91 4.06
C GLY A 8 2.75 -0.25 3.36
N ILE A 9 2.79 -0.17 2.04
CA ILE A 9 3.55 -1.08 1.19
C ILE A 9 4.30 -0.23 0.18
N ILE A 10 5.61 -0.43 0.05
CA ILE A 10 6.41 0.16 -1.03
C ILE A 10 6.71 -0.94 -2.04
N TYR A 11 6.44 -0.64 -3.30
CA TYR A 11 6.64 -1.53 -4.44
C TYR A 11 7.82 -1.05 -5.28
N TRP A 12 8.54 -1.99 -5.87
CA TRP A 12 9.61 -1.72 -6.83
C TRP A 12 9.36 -2.46 -8.14
N GLY A 13 9.67 -1.79 -9.25
CA GLY A 13 9.63 -2.32 -10.61
C GLY A 13 9.90 -1.21 -11.62
N ASP A 14 10.49 -1.54 -12.75
CA ASP A 14 10.77 -0.62 -13.86
C ASP A 14 11.55 0.63 -13.43
N ALA A 15 12.56 0.46 -12.57
CA ALA A 15 13.37 1.53 -12.00
C ALA A 15 12.57 2.63 -11.25
N HIS A 16 11.35 2.35 -10.80
CA HIS A 16 10.44 3.31 -10.20
C HIS A 16 9.72 2.73 -8.95
N PHE A 17 9.70 3.49 -7.86
CA PHE A 17 8.99 3.10 -6.63
C PHE A 17 7.56 3.61 -6.63
N THR A 18 6.61 2.79 -6.18
CA THR A 18 5.23 3.21 -5.91
C THR A 18 4.82 2.74 -4.53
N ALA A 19 3.74 3.27 -3.98
CA ALA A 19 3.31 2.93 -2.64
C ALA A 19 1.80 2.67 -2.54
N ARG A 20 1.42 1.93 -1.50
CA ARG A 20 0.07 1.97 -0.94
C ARG A 20 0.12 2.46 0.49
N TYR A 21 -0.86 3.27 0.86
CA TYR A 21 -1.17 3.65 2.22
C TYR A 21 -2.46 2.95 2.66
N ILE A 22 -2.49 2.47 3.91
CA ILE A 22 -3.66 1.83 4.53
C ILE A 22 -3.97 2.62 5.81
N SER A 23 -5.17 3.22 5.86
CA SER A 23 -5.59 4.01 7.03
C SER A 23 -5.90 3.15 8.25
N SER A 24 -6.09 3.80 9.40
CA SER A 24 -6.66 3.21 10.61
C SER A 24 -7.96 2.45 10.35
N HIS A 25 -8.80 2.97 9.45
CA HIS A 25 -10.09 2.41 9.06
C HIS A 25 -10.00 1.43 7.88
N GLY A 26 -8.80 0.97 7.50
CA GLY A 26 -8.61 -0.06 6.48
C GLY A 26 -8.81 0.40 5.03
N SER A 27 -9.19 1.65 4.76
CA SER A 27 -9.18 2.20 3.40
C SER A 27 -7.76 2.18 2.82
N VAL A 28 -7.65 1.84 1.53
CA VAL A 28 -6.39 1.67 0.80
C VAL A 28 -6.29 2.69 -0.33
N TRP A 29 -5.13 3.32 -0.45
CA TRP A 29 -4.83 4.27 -1.52
C TRP A 29 -3.48 3.98 -2.17
N PHE A 30 -3.44 4.00 -3.50
CA PHE A 30 -2.23 3.84 -4.29
C PHE A 30 -1.62 5.18 -4.69
N HIS A 31 -0.29 5.27 -4.64
CA HIS A 31 0.48 6.45 -4.99
C HIS A 31 1.61 6.06 -5.95
N ASP A 32 1.57 6.58 -7.17
CA ASP A 32 2.63 6.36 -8.16
C ASP A 32 3.75 7.39 -8.06
N GLY A 33 3.44 8.64 -7.71
CA GLY A 33 4.44 9.70 -7.61
C GLY A 33 4.62 10.42 -8.93
N ILE A 34 5.01 9.68 -9.98
CA ILE A 34 5.18 10.23 -11.33
C ILE A 34 3.80 10.47 -11.97
N THR A 35 2.96 9.43 -12.01
CA THR A 35 1.67 9.48 -12.70
C THR A 35 0.59 10.19 -11.88
N THR A 36 0.61 10.00 -10.56
CA THR A 36 -0.43 10.54 -9.68
C THR A 36 -0.10 11.92 -9.12
N GLY A 37 1.15 12.39 -9.26
CA GLY A 37 1.60 13.66 -8.69
C GLY A 37 1.39 13.70 -7.18
N ARG A 38 0.61 14.69 -6.70
CA ARG A 38 0.28 14.84 -5.27
C ARG A 38 -0.95 14.06 -4.82
N ASN A 39 -1.61 13.36 -5.74
CA ASN A 39 -2.86 12.67 -5.46
C ASN A 39 -2.61 11.17 -5.26
N CYS A 40 -3.55 10.52 -4.58
CA CYS A 40 -3.61 9.07 -4.49
C CYS A 40 -4.88 8.56 -5.17
N ILE A 41 -4.84 7.31 -5.63
CA ILE A 41 -6.00 6.60 -6.22
C ILE A 41 -6.62 5.74 -5.12
N ALA A 42 -7.91 5.91 -4.86
CA ALA A 42 -8.63 5.04 -3.93
C ALA A 42 -8.78 3.62 -4.52
N GLU A 43 -8.40 2.60 -3.77
CA GLU A 43 -8.44 1.20 -4.20
C GLU A 43 -9.38 0.31 -3.35
N GLY A 44 -10.14 0.92 -2.44
CA GLY A 44 -11.15 0.24 -1.63
C GLY A 44 -10.72 -0.02 -0.19
N HIS A 45 -11.14 -1.15 0.37
CA HIS A 45 -10.85 -1.54 1.75
C HIS A 45 -9.92 -2.77 1.81
N ILE A 46 -9.04 -2.83 2.79
CA ILE A 46 -8.02 -3.87 2.92
C ILE A 46 -8.62 -5.29 2.97
N ASP A 47 -9.77 -5.44 3.62
CA ASP A 47 -10.49 -6.73 3.72
C ASP A 47 -11.11 -7.19 2.39
N SER A 48 -11.23 -6.29 1.41
CA SER A 48 -11.78 -6.58 0.08
C SER A 48 -10.71 -6.74 -1.00
N ILE A 49 -9.45 -6.42 -0.69
CA ILE A 49 -8.33 -6.55 -1.62
C ILE A 49 -7.76 -7.96 -1.53
N ASP A 50 -7.57 -8.59 -2.69
CA ASP A 50 -6.90 -9.87 -2.79
C ASP A 50 -5.43 -9.78 -2.35
N LEU A 51 -4.96 -10.76 -1.58
CA LEU A 51 -3.60 -10.78 -1.03
C LEU A 51 -2.54 -10.74 -2.14
N SER A 52 -2.78 -11.37 -3.29
CA SER A 52 -1.83 -11.33 -4.42
C SER A 52 -1.69 -9.93 -5.00
N SER A 53 -2.75 -9.11 -4.95
CA SER A 53 -2.70 -7.70 -5.29
C SER A 53 -1.84 -6.90 -4.32
N LEU A 54 -1.85 -7.25 -3.02
CA LEU A 54 -0.99 -6.58 -2.04
C LEU A 54 0.49 -6.88 -2.28
N VAL A 55 0.82 -8.08 -2.77
CA VAL A 55 2.19 -8.46 -3.14
C VAL A 55 2.59 -7.87 -4.49
N ARG A 56 1.65 -7.75 -5.44
CA ARG A 56 1.88 -7.23 -6.79
C ARG A 56 0.89 -6.14 -7.16
N ALA A 57 1.38 -4.91 -7.29
CA ALA A 57 0.58 -3.77 -7.71
C ALA A 57 1.08 -3.25 -9.06
N ARG A 58 0.22 -3.27 -10.09
CA ARG A 58 0.48 -2.67 -11.42
C ARG A 58 1.83 -3.10 -12.04
N GLY A 59 2.15 -4.38 -11.96
CA GLY A 59 3.41 -4.95 -12.48
C GLY A 59 4.61 -4.87 -11.52
N LYS A 60 4.48 -4.18 -10.39
CA LYS A 60 5.55 -3.99 -9.39
C LYS A 60 5.39 -4.93 -8.20
N ILE A 61 6.50 -5.28 -7.54
CA ILE A 61 6.54 -6.24 -6.43
C ILE A 61 6.74 -5.49 -5.11
N ALA A 62 6.02 -5.90 -4.08
CA ALA A 62 6.20 -5.38 -2.73
C ALA A 62 7.63 -5.64 -2.23
N LEU A 63 8.32 -4.58 -1.82
CA LEU A 63 9.69 -4.61 -1.32
C LEU A 63 9.75 -4.30 0.17
N VAL A 64 8.94 -3.34 0.64
CA VAL A 64 8.90 -2.92 2.04
C VAL A 64 7.47 -2.97 2.55
N LEU A 65 7.28 -3.57 3.71
CA LEU A 65 6.04 -3.55 4.47
C LEU A 65 6.22 -2.66 5.68
N ILE A 66 5.31 -1.71 5.89
CA ILE A 66 5.35 -0.76 7.00
C ILE A 66 4.21 -1.12 7.95
N TYR A 67 4.57 -1.52 9.16
CA TYR A 67 3.63 -1.77 10.24
C TYR A 67 3.69 -0.65 11.27
N ALA A 68 2.53 -0.27 11.80
CA ALA A 68 2.43 0.64 12.93
C ALA A 68 1.73 -0.07 14.09
N LEU A 69 2.12 0.29 15.31
CA LEU A 69 1.41 -0.13 16.52
C LEU A 69 -0.01 0.41 16.49
N GLU A 70 -0.97 -0.39 16.93
CA GLU A 70 -2.30 0.13 17.29
C GLU A 70 -2.26 0.65 18.72
N GLU A 71 -2.83 1.83 18.92
CA GLU A 71 -3.17 2.37 20.24
C GLU A 71 -4.46 1.74 20.76
#